data_AF-A0A804KQF6-F1
#
_entry.id   AF-A0A804KQF6-F1
#
_cell.length_a   1.000
_cell.length_b   1.000
_cell.length_c   1.000
_cell.angle_alpha   90.00
_cell.angle_beta   90.00
_cell.angle_gamma   90.00
#
_symmetry.space_group_name_H-M   'P 1'
#
loop_
_entity.id
_entity.type
_entity.pdbx_description
1 polymer ?
#
loop_
_entity_poly.entity_id
_entity_poly.type
_entity_poly.pdbx_seq_one_letter_code
_entity_poly.pdbx_strand_id
1 'polypeptide(L)'
;MGEMLLGHSRGDLPMVPGDMVVNAMMATMAAHSKQQAEFIYHMGSSVRNPVTYATLEHCHFRYFLANPRVGRDGSVMPTKRLSFIKSMVRFRVFMTLRYKLPLEVMHLFNLLSCGRIARGYNELNRKYKYVMYLVELYKPYAYFDGCFDDLNMERLRMAMKKDDAEAKMFDFDPKHIDWEAYFSSIHIPGVMKYAFK
;
A
#
# COMPACT_ATOMS: atom_id res chain seq x y z
N MET A 1 -14.27 -3.16 -10.45
CA MET A 1 -12.96 -2.56 -10.82
C MET A 1 -11.84 -2.95 -9.85
N GLY A 2 -12.11 -3.62 -8.71
CA GLY A 2 -11.12 -3.91 -7.67
C GLY A 2 -10.53 -5.32 -7.66
N GLU A 3 -10.40 -5.99 -8.82
CA GLU A 3 -9.86 -7.38 -8.88
C GLU A 3 -8.39 -7.44 -9.31
N MET A 4 -7.80 -6.28 -9.65
CA MET A 4 -6.49 -6.20 -10.26
C MET A 4 -5.74 -4.95 -9.83
N LEU A 5 -4.49 -5.13 -9.41
CA LEU A 5 -3.55 -4.09 -9.07
C LEU A 5 -2.46 -3.98 -10.13
N LEU A 6 -1.99 -2.76 -10.33
CA LEU A 6 -0.83 -2.47 -11.17
C LEU A 6 0.43 -2.56 -10.31
N GLY A 7 1.47 -3.22 -10.83
CA GLY A 7 2.79 -3.27 -10.17
C GLY A 7 3.36 -4.67 -10.06
N HIS A 8 4.50 -4.78 -9.36
CA HIS A 8 5.21 -6.04 -9.15
C HIS A 8 4.83 -6.67 -7.81
N SER A 9 4.21 -7.85 -7.81
CA SER A 9 3.81 -8.51 -6.55
C SER A 9 4.98 -8.87 -5.62
N ARG A 10 6.16 -9.12 -6.19
CA ARG A 10 7.42 -9.38 -5.47
C ARG A 10 8.28 -8.13 -5.25
N GLY A 11 7.83 -6.95 -5.67
CA GLY A 11 8.57 -5.72 -5.43
C GLY A 11 8.55 -5.40 -3.94
N ASP A 12 9.66 -4.89 -3.43
CA ASP A 12 9.76 -4.44 -2.05
C ASP A 12 8.77 -3.31 -1.83
N LEU A 13 8.00 -3.42 -0.75
CA LEU A 13 7.10 -2.40 -0.27
C LEU A 13 7.81 -1.68 0.89
N PRO A 14 8.36 -0.48 0.67
CA PRO A 14 8.97 0.29 1.75
C PRO A 14 7.89 0.67 2.77
N MET A 15 7.90 0.00 3.92
CA MET A 15 6.93 0.23 4.99
C MET A 15 7.59 0.06 6.35
N VAL A 16 7.24 0.93 7.29
CA VAL A 16 7.70 0.87 8.69
C VAL A 16 6.50 1.18 9.59
N PRO A 17 6.29 0.43 10.69
CA PRO A 17 5.28 0.76 11.70
C PRO A 17 5.48 2.17 12.28
N GLY A 18 4.37 2.87 12.56
CA GLY A 18 4.42 4.27 13.01
C GLY A 18 5.11 4.45 14.37
N ASP A 19 4.95 3.50 15.27
CA ASP A 19 5.62 3.44 16.58
C ASP A 19 7.15 3.34 16.43
N MET A 20 7.65 2.53 15.50
CA MET A 20 9.09 2.46 15.21
C MET A 20 9.64 3.79 14.67
N VAL A 21 8.87 4.50 13.83
CA VAL A 21 9.26 5.84 13.36
C VAL A 21 9.36 6.81 14.53
N VAL A 22 8.38 6.80 15.45
CA VAL A 22 8.39 7.66 16.65
C VAL A 22 9.56 7.31 17.56
N ASN A 23 9.84 6.02 17.79
CA ASN A 23 11.00 5.56 18.57
C ASN A 23 12.32 6.03 17.94
N ALA A 24 12.48 5.89 16.63
CA ALA A 24 13.66 6.36 15.90
C ALA A 24 13.84 7.89 16.00
N MET A 25 12.73 8.65 15.93
CA MET A 25 12.76 10.11 16.12
C MET A 25 13.24 10.49 17.52
N MET A 26 12.68 9.88 18.57
CA MET A 26 13.11 10.14 19.96
C MET A 26 14.58 9.77 20.18
N ALA A 27 15.00 8.62 19.68
CA ALA A 27 16.39 8.15 19.72
C ALA A 27 17.36 9.14 19.06
N THR A 28 16.99 9.63 17.87
CA THR A 28 17.77 10.62 17.13
C THR A 28 17.87 11.95 17.89
N MET A 29 16.75 12.43 18.44
CA MET A 29 16.72 13.65 19.24
C MET A 29 17.60 13.53 20.50
N ALA A 30 17.55 12.38 21.20
CA ALA A 30 18.36 12.15 22.38
C ALA A 30 19.86 12.15 22.05
N ALA A 31 20.26 11.41 21.00
CA ALA A 31 21.65 11.27 20.59
C ALA A 31 22.30 12.60 20.13
N HIS A 32 21.51 13.51 19.55
CA HIS A 32 21.99 14.79 19.05
C HIS A 32 21.58 15.99 19.91
N SER A 33 21.05 15.75 21.11
CA SER A 33 20.57 16.81 22.03
C SER A 33 21.59 17.92 22.34
N LYS A 34 22.89 17.64 22.19
CA LYS A 34 24.00 18.58 22.46
C LYS A 34 24.83 18.93 21.22
N GLN A 35 24.42 18.52 20.02
CA GLN A 35 25.18 18.72 18.80
C GLN A 35 24.49 19.74 17.90
N GLN A 36 25.29 20.64 17.30
CA GLN A 36 24.80 21.67 16.37
C GLN A 36 24.83 21.22 14.90
N ALA A 37 25.19 19.96 14.63
CA ALA A 37 25.32 19.41 13.28
C ALA A 37 23.99 18.82 12.80
N GLU A 38 23.71 18.98 11.50
CA GLU A 38 22.56 18.37 10.85
C GLU A 38 22.89 16.92 10.44
N PHE A 39 22.01 15.99 10.80
CA PHE A 39 22.12 14.58 10.45
C PHE A 39 20.84 14.13 9.75
N ILE A 40 21.01 13.37 8.66
CA ILE A 40 19.89 12.76 7.94
C ILE A 40 19.84 11.28 8.29
N TYR A 41 18.70 10.88 8.85
CA TYR A 41 18.39 9.50 9.20
C TYR A 41 17.24 9.00 8.35
N HIS A 42 17.49 7.90 7.63
CA HIS A 42 16.46 7.23 6.84
C HIS A 42 15.94 6.03 7.63
N MET A 43 14.64 6.06 7.97
CA MET A 43 13.98 4.93 8.60
C MET A 43 13.33 4.07 7.51
N GLY A 44 13.84 2.86 7.29
CA GLY A 44 13.35 1.97 6.25
C GLY A 44 13.53 0.50 6.61
N SER A 45 12.65 -0.35 6.10
CA SER A 45 12.75 -1.80 6.23
C SER A 45 13.31 -2.49 4.99
N SER A 46 13.31 -1.81 3.83
CA SER A 46 13.56 -2.42 2.51
C SER A 46 14.88 -3.19 2.41
N VAL A 47 15.98 -2.71 2.99
CA VAL A 47 17.27 -3.41 2.91
C VAL A 47 17.41 -4.52 3.96
N ARG A 48 16.85 -4.33 5.16
CA ARG A 48 17.12 -5.20 6.32
C ARG A 48 16.06 -6.26 6.57
N ASN A 49 14.80 -5.94 6.30
CA ASN A 49 13.64 -6.81 6.48
C ASN A 49 12.55 -6.47 5.44
N PRO A 50 12.80 -6.72 4.14
CA PRO A 50 11.87 -6.37 3.08
C PRO A 50 10.54 -7.10 3.24
N VAL A 51 9.47 -6.43 2.83
CA VAL A 51 8.14 -7.00 2.70
C VAL A 51 7.61 -6.77 1.30
N THR A 52 6.82 -7.70 0.78
CA THR A 52 6.33 -7.62 -0.60
C THR A 52 4.83 -7.38 -0.66
N TYR A 53 4.34 -6.85 -1.78
CA TYR A 53 2.91 -6.78 -2.05
C TYR A 53 2.23 -8.16 -2.02
N ALA A 54 2.94 -9.24 -2.34
CA ALA A 54 2.42 -10.60 -2.24
C ALA A 54 2.19 -11.03 -0.78
N THR A 55 3.10 -10.70 0.13
CA THR A 55 2.91 -10.93 1.57
C THR A 55 1.70 -10.17 2.08
N LEU A 56 1.59 -8.89 1.71
CA LEU A 56 0.45 -8.05 2.07
C LEU A 56 -0.87 -8.62 1.53
N GLU A 57 -0.93 -8.95 0.23
CA GLU A 57 -2.12 -9.55 -0.41
C GLU A 57 -2.51 -10.86 0.28
N HIS A 58 -1.53 -11.71 0.61
CA HIS A 58 -1.77 -12.97 1.28
C HIS A 58 -2.38 -12.77 2.67
N CYS A 59 -1.84 -11.86 3.47
CA CYS A 59 -2.37 -11.53 4.80
C CYS A 59 -3.79 -10.96 4.71
N HIS A 60 -4.03 -10.02 3.79
CA HIS A 60 -5.37 -9.46 3.53
C HIS A 60 -6.37 -10.53 3.11
N PHE A 61 -5.99 -11.39 2.15
CA PHE A 61 -6.85 -12.47 1.68
C PHE A 61 -7.21 -13.43 2.82
N ARG A 62 -6.22 -13.89 3.59
CA ARG A 62 -6.47 -14.79 4.73
C ARG A 62 -7.36 -14.14 5.78
N TYR A 63 -7.09 -12.87 6.13
CA TYR A 63 -7.88 -12.14 7.11
C TYR A 63 -9.35 -12.03 6.69
N PHE A 64 -9.63 -11.60 5.47
CA PHE A 64 -11.00 -11.44 4.97
C PHE A 64 -11.68 -12.74 4.58
N LEU A 65 -10.93 -13.83 4.38
CA LEU A 65 -11.50 -15.17 4.26
C LEU A 65 -12.02 -15.66 5.62
N ALA A 66 -11.25 -15.44 6.69
CA ALA A 66 -11.65 -15.80 8.05
C ALA A 66 -12.69 -14.83 8.64
N ASN A 67 -12.65 -13.56 8.25
CA ASN A 67 -13.52 -12.48 8.74
C ASN A 67 -14.25 -11.85 7.55
N PRO A 68 -15.20 -12.56 6.93
CA PRO A 68 -15.87 -12.06 5.74
C PRO A 68 -16.72 -10.84 6.09
N ARG A 69 -16.67 -9.81 5.23
CA ARG A 69 -17.42 -8.57 5.47
C ARG A 69 -18.87 -8.77 5.06
N VAL A 70 -19.79 -8.23 5.86
CA VAL A 70 -21.22 -8.24 5.57
C VAL A 70 -21.62 -6.87 5.03
N GLY A 71 -22.27 -6.86 3.87
CA GLY A 71 -22.85 -5.66 3.27
C GLY A 71 -24.01 -5.12 4.09
N ARG A 72 -24.46 -3.90 3.77
CA ARG A 72 -25.61 -3.28 4.45
C ARG A 72 -26.92 -4.05 4.26
N ASP A 73 -26.98 -4.85 3.20
CA ASP A 73 -28.10 -5.72 2.84
C ASP A 73 -28.02 -7.11 3.52
N GLY A 74 -27.04 -7.34 4.40
CA GLY A 74 -26.82 -8.64 5.05
C GLY A 74 -26.08 -9.65 4.17
N SER A 75 -25.73 -9.30 2.93
CA SER A 75 -25.01 -10.20 2.04
C SER A 75 -23.54 -10.32 2.42
N VAL A 76 -22.98 -11.53 2.34
CA VAL A 76 -21.55 -11.74 2.58
C VAL A 76 -20.77 -11.32 1.34
N MET A 77 -19.85 -10.38 1.50
CA MET A 77 -18.99 -9.93 0.42
C MET A 77 -17.96 -11.02 0.07
N PRO A 78 -17.89 -11.47 -1.19
CA PRO A 78 -16.95 -12.51 -1.58
C PRO A 78 -15.51 -11.99 -1.52
N THR A 79 -14.68 -12.69 -0.76
CA THR A 79 -13.23 -12.43 -0.71
C THR A 79 -12.56 -13.03 -1.94
N LYS A 80 -12.01 -12.17 -2.80
CA LYS A 80 -11.27 -12.56 -4.00
C LYS A 80 -9.79 -12.24 -3.85
N ARG A 81 -8.95 -13.08 -4.45
CA ARG A 81 -7.51 -12.80 -4.62
C ARG A 81 -7.31 -11.58 -5.50
N LEU A 82 -6.32 -10.75 -5.18
CA LEU A 82 -5.94 -9.63 -6.03
C LEU A 82 -4.88 -10.09 -7.04
N SER A 83 -5.14 -9.83 -8.32
CA SER A 83 -4.20 -10.14 -9.40
C SER A 83 -3.28 -8.95 -9.67
N PHE A 84 -2.02 -9.21 -10.04
CA PHE A 84 -1.05 -8.15 -10.35
C PHE A 84 -0.68 -8.16 -11.84
N ILE A 85 -0.86 -7.02 -12.52
CA ILE A 85 -0.32 -6.84 -13.87
C ILE A 85 1.00 -6.07 -13.79
N LYS A 86 2.07 -6.75 -14.20
CA LYS A 86 3.42 -6.17 -14.24
C LYS A 86 3.66 -5.27 -15.44
N SER A 87 2.95 -5.40 -16.56
CA SER A 87 3.24 -4.59 -17.75
C SER A 87 2.21 -3.49 -17.94
N MET A 88 2.66 -2.24 -18.02
CA MET A 88 1.77 -1.11 -18.31
C MET A 88 1.08 -1.21 -19.65
N VAL A 89 1.76 -1.79 -20.64
CA VAL A 89 1.17 -2.07 -21.95
C VAL A 89 0.02 -3.07 -21.79
N ARG A 90 0.25 -4.20 -21.11
CA ARG A 90 -0.81 -5.20 -20.86
C ARG A 90 -1.97 -4.62 -20.06
N PHE A 91 -1.67 -3.79 -19.05
CA PHE A 91 -2.70 -3.12 -18.25
C PHE A 91 -3.55 -2.18 -19.13
N ARG A 92 -2.92 -1.35 -19.97
CA ARG A 92 -3.64 -0.45 -20.89
C ARG A 92 -4.49 -1.20 -21.91
N VAL A 93 -3.96 -2.31 -22.45
CA VAL A 93 -4.72 -3.21 -23.34
C VAL A 93 -5.94 -3.79 -22.61
N PHE A 94 -5.75 -4.34 -21.41
CA PHE A 94 -6.84 -4.85 -20.58
C PHE A 94 -7.89 -3.77 -20.29
N MET A 95 -7.47 -2.58 -19.87
CA MET A 95 -8.39 -1.47 -19.58
C MET A 95 -9.16 -1.03 -20.82
N THR A 96 -8.49 -1.03 -21.98
CA THR A 96 -9.11 -0.68 -23.26
C THR A 96 -10.17 -1.71 -23.66
N LEU A 97 -9.81 -2.99 -23.67
CA LEU A 97 -10.71 -4.06 -24.07
C LEU A 97 -11.91 -4.21 -23.12
N ARG A 98 -11.65 -4.21 -21.81
CA ARG A 98 -12.66 -4.53 -20.80
C ARG A 98 -13.58 -3.36 -20.45
N TYR A 99 -13.11 -2.13 -20.60
CA TYR A 99 -13.84 -0.93 -20.14
C TYR A 99 -13.99 0.14 -21.21
N LYS A 100 -12.91 0.53 -21.92
CA LYS A 100 -13.00 1.62 -22.90
C LYS A 100 -13.87 1.25 -24.10
N LEU A 101 -13.67 0.08 -24.72
CA LEU A 101 -14.44 -0.34 -25.89
C LEU A 101 -15.96 -0.44 -25.58
N PRO A 102 -16.41 -1.13 -24.51
CA PRO A 102 -17.82 -1.12 -24.13
C PRO A 102 -18.38 0.29 -23.87
N LEU A 103 -17.56 1.18 -23.31
CA LEU A 103 -17.96 2.56 -23.05
C LEU A 103 -18.16 3.36 -24.35
N GLU A 104 -17.31 3.16 -25.37
CA GLU A 104 -17.48 3.77 -26.69
C GLU A 104 -18.71 3.20 -27.42
N VAL A 105 -18.98 1.90 -27.31
CA VAL A 105 -20.21 1.30 -27.84
C VAL A 105 -21.45 1.91 -27.17
N MET A 106 -21.40 2.11 -25.85
CA MET A 106 -22.46 2.80 -25.11
C MET A 106 -22.60 4.26 -25.53
N HIS A 107 -21.50 4.95 -25.87
CA HIS A 107 -21.52 6.31 -26.40
C HIS A 107 -22.29 6.39 -27.73
N LEU A 108 -21.99 5.47 -28.66
CA LEU A 108 -22.69 5.39 -29.94
C LEU A 108 -24.19 5.11 -29.73
N PHE A 109 -24.52 4.17 -28.86
CA PHE A 109 -25.91 3.85 -28.54
C PHE A 109 -26.65 5.03 -27.90
N ASN A 110 -25.95 5.82 -27.08
CA ASN A 110 -26.50 7.05 -26.50
C ASN A 110 -26.81 8.10 -27.58
N LEU A 111 -25.96 8.24 -28.61
CA LEU A 111 -26.23 9.13 -29.75
C LEU A 111 -27.45 8.66 -30.55
N LEU A 112 -27.52 7.35 -30.86
CA LEU A 112 -28.64 6.75 -31.59
C LEU A 112 -29.97 6.82 -30.83
N SER A 113 -29.92 6.81 -29.50
CA SER A 113 -31.10 6.94 -28.62
C SER A 113 -31.42 8.38 -28.22
N CYS A 114 -30.89 9.38 -28.93
CA CYS A 114 -31.11 10.81 -28.67
C CYS A 114 -30.82 11.23 -27.22
N GLY A 115 -29.77 10.67 -26.62
CA GLY A 115 -29.30 11.07 -25.29
C GLY A 115 -30.01 10.42 -24.10
N ARG A 116 -30.90 9.44 -24.31
CA ARG A 116 -31.66 8.78 -23.22
C ARG A 116 -30.78 8.13 -22.14
N ILE A 117 -29.54 7.75 -22.47
CA ILE A 117 -28.62 7.06 -21.56
C ILE A 117 -27.39 7.95 -21.23
N ALA A 118 -27.47 9.25 -21.54
CA ALA A 118 -26.32 10.16 -21.47
C ALA A 118 -25.78 10.27 -20.04
N ARG A 119 -26.68 10.26 -19.04
CA ARG A 119 -26.30 10.29 -17.63
C ARG A 119 -25.41 9.10 -17.24
N GLY A 120 -25.84 7.87 -17.58
CA GLY A 120 -25.09 6.65 -17.26
C GLY A 120 -23.74 6.60 -17.97
N TYR A 121 -23.72 6.98 -19.27
CA TYR A 121 -22.47 7.08 -20.02
C TYR A 121 -21.51 8.09 -19.39
N ASN A 122 -21.98 9.31 -19.10
CA ASN A 122 -21.15 10.37 -18.53
C ASN A 122 -20.56 9.98 -17.17
N GLU A 123 -21.35 9.31 -16.33
CA GLU A 123 -20.87 8.82 -15.04
C GLU A 123 -19.77 7.77 -15.18
N LEU A 124 -19.98 6.77 -16.03
CA LEU A 124 -18.99 5.71 -16.28
C LEU A 124 -17.73 6.26 -16.95
N ASN A 125 -17.87 7.19 -17.89
CA ASN A 125 -16.74 7.85 -18.55
C ASN A 125 -15.91 8.67 -17.56
N ARG A 126 -16.57 9.43 -16.65
CA ARG A 126 -15.88 10.15 -15.58
C ARG A 126 -15.11 9.20 -14.66
N LYS A 127 -15.73 8.09 -14.25
CA LYS A 127 -15.09 7.05 -13.42
C LYS A 127 -13.88 6.43 -14.13
N TYR A 128 -14.01 6.09 -15.41
CA TYR A 128 -12.91 5.55 -16.22
C TYR A 128 -11.74 6.54 -16.32
N LYS A 129 -12.02 7.81 -16.68
CA LYS A 129 -11.00 8.86 -16.76
C LYS A 129 -10.28 9.06 -15.43
N TYR A 130 -11.02 9.09 -14.33
CA TYR A 130 -10.45 9.23 -12.99
C TYR A 130 -9.51 8.06 -12.63
N VAL A 131 -9.91 6.82 -12.92
CA VAL A 131 -9.07 5.64 -12.66
C VAL A 131 -7.80 5.67 -13.51
N MET A 132 -7.91 6.03 -14.80
CA MET A 132 -6.73 6.17 -15.65
C MET A 132 -5.80 7.29 -15.18
N TYR A 133 -6.35 8.40 -14.67
CA TYR A 133 -5.57 9.46 -14.05
C TYR A 133 -4.80 8.96 -12.82
N LEU A 134 -5.46 8.22 -11.90
CA LEU A 134 -4.80 7.62 -10.75
C LEU A 134 -3.70 6.65 -11.16
N VAL A 135 -3.93 5.84 -12.21
CA VAL A 135 -2.92 4.92 -12.73
C VAL A 135 -1.68 5.67 -13.19
N GLU A 136 -1.82 6.74 -13.97
CA GLU A 136 -0.67 7.52 -14.44
C GLU A 136 0.04 8.23 -13.27
N LEU A 137 -0.72 8.75 -12.30
CA LEU A 137 -0.18 9.42 -11.11
C LEU A 137 0.63 8.47 -10.22
N TYR A 138 0.13 7.25 -10.00
CA TYR A 138 0.74 6.27 -9.10
C TYR A 138 1.70 5.30 -9.78
N LYS A 139 1.75 5.28 -11.12
CA LYS A 139 2.68 4.47 -11.91
C LYS A 139 4.12 4.51 -11.39
N PRO A 140 4.77 5.67 -11.14
CA PRO A 140 6.17 5.68 -10.69
C PRO A 140 6.37 4.93 -9.36
N TYR A 141 5.36 4.93 -8.48
CA TYR A 141 5.41 4.22 -7.18
C TYR A 141 5.13 2.72 -7.33
N ALA A 142 4.18 2.35 -8.19
CA ALA A 142 3.85 0.93 -8.44
C ALA A 142 4.98 0.14 -9.14
N TYR A 143 5.91 0.87 -9.78
CA TYR A 143 7.07 0.34 -10.50
C TYR A 143 8.40 0.74 -9.87
N PHE A 144 8.36 1.28 -8.66
CA PHE A 144 9.58 1.62 -7.95
C PHE A 144 10.21 0.36 -7.38
N ASP A 145 11.36 -0.03 -7.93
CA ASP A 145 12.16 -1.17 -7.45
C ASP A 145 13.34 -0.71 -6.57
N GLY A 146 13.32 0.54 -6.10
CA GLY A 146 14.40 1.08 -5.27
C GLY A 146 14.31 0.59 -3.83
N CYS A 147 15.46 0.23 -3.27
CA CYS A 147 15.61 -0.04 -1.84
C CYS A 147 16.25 1.18 -1.18
N PHE A 148 15.76 1.57 -0.01
CA PHE A 148 16.35 2.67 0.75
C PHE A 148 17.26 2.13 1.84
N ASP A 149 18.52 2.57 1.81
CA ASP A 149 19.51 2.25 2.83
C ASP A 149 19.20 2.93 4.16
N ASP A 150 19.53 2.24 5.25
CA ASP A 150 19.32 2.71 6.62
C ASP A 150 20.62 2.73 7.44
N LEU A 151 21.79 2.80 6.78
CA LEU A 151 23.10 2.68 7.42
C LEU A 151 23.32 3.68 8.56
N ASN A 152 22.93 4.94 8.39
CA ASN A 152 23.03 5.94 9.46
C ASN A 152 22.13 5.57 10.65
N MET A 153 20.92 5.09 10.38
CA MET A 153 19.99 4.65 11.41
C MET A 153 20.53 3.45 12.19
N GLU A 154 21.13 2.50 11.48
CA GLU A 154 21.79 1.35 12.10
C GLU A 154 22.97 1.78 12.97
N ARG A 155 23.80 2.71 12.50
CA ARG A 155 24.93 3.23 13.29
C ARG A 155 24.46 3.88 14.58
N LEU A 156 23.40 4.68 14.51
CA LEU A 156 22.77 5.30 15.69
C LEU A 156 22.28 4.23 16.67
N ARG A 157 21.52 3.24 16.18
CA ARG A 157 21.00 2.14 17.00
C ARG A 157 22.11 1.34 17.68
N MET A 158 23.18 1.04 16.96
CA MET A 158 24.34 0.32 17.52
C MET A 158 25.10 1.15 18.56
N ALA A 159 25.14 2.47 18.42
CA ALA A 159 25.70 3.36 19.43
C ALA A 159 24.85 3.37 20.72
N MET A 160 23.52 3.35 20.58
CA MET A 160 22.57 3.35 21.71
C MET A 160 22.55 2.03 22.47
N LYS A 161 22.80 0.88 21.82
CA LYS A 161 22.88 -0.43 22.48
C LYS A 161 23.94 -0.53 23.59
N LYS A 162 24.84 0.45 23.70
CA LYS A 162 25.79 0.54 24.81
C LYS A 162 25.10 0.91 26.14
N ASP A 163 23.88 1.44 26.07
CA ASP A 163 23.02 1.76 27.21
C ASP A 163 21.76 0.86 27.18
N ASP A 164 21.84 -0.28 27.87
CA ASP A 164 20.96 -1.46 27.66
C ASP A 164 19.50 -1.24 28.12
N ALA A 165 19.23 -0.20 28.93
CA ALA A 165 17.89 0.10 29.43
C ALA A 165 17.06 0.93 28.43
N GLU A 166 17.62 2.02 27.90
CA GLU A 166 16.92 2.88 26.93
C GLU A 166 16.79 2.20 25.56
N ALA A 167 17.80 1.41 25.15
CA ALA A 167 17.79 0.68 23.90
C ALA A 167 16.66 -0.37 23.80
N LYS A 168 16.22 -0.94 24.94
CA LYS A 168 15.09 -1.87 24.99
C LYS A 168 13.74 -1.16 25.02
N MET A 169 13.68 0.06 25.56
CA MET A 169 12.44 0.83 25.68
C MET A 169 12.02 1.45 24.34
N PHE A 170 12.98 1.86 23.52
CA PHE A 170 12.74 2.47 22.21
C PHE A 170 13.28 1.59 21.08
N ASP A 171 12.79 0.36 20.98
CA ASP A 171 13.18 -0.51 19.86
C ASP A 171 12.59 -0.01 18.54
N PHE A 172 13.46 0.09 17.53
CA PHE A 172 13.11 0.46 16.17
C PHE A 172 13.90 -0.38 15.15
N ASP A 173 14.44 -1.55 15.50
CA ASP A 173 15.08 -2.44 14.52
C ASP A 173 14.03 -3.09 13.61
N PRO A 174 14.02 -2.81 12.30
CA PRO A 174 13.07 -3.42 11.37
C PRO A 174 13.14 -4.95 11.37
N LYS A 175 14.28 -5.55 11.75
CA LYS A 175 14.47 -7.00 11.79
C LYS A 175 13.58 -7.71 12.82
N HIS A 176 13.07 -7.00 13.81
CA HIS A 176 12.18 -7.58 14.81
C HIS A 176 10.72 -7.65 14.34
N ILE A 177 10.40 -7.10 13.17
CA ILE A 177 9.05 -7.15 12.61
C ILE A 177 8.81 -8.53 11.99
N ASP A 178 7.86 -9.28 12.55
CA ASP A 178 7.19 -10.35 11.82
C ASP A 178 6.06 -9.74 10.98
N TRP A 179 6.28 -9.65 9.67
CA TRP A 179 5.33 -9.02 8.76
C TRP A 179 3.98 -9.73 8.69
N GLU A 180 3.95 -11.07 8.77
CA GLU A 180 2.70 -11.83 8.69
C GLU A 180 1.87 -11.61 9.96
N ALA A 181 2.52 -11.66 11.13
CA ALA A 181 1.88 -11.36 12.41
C ALA A 181 1.45 -9.89 12.50
N TYR A 182 2.31 -8.96 12.09
CA TYR A 182 2.00 -7.53 12.07
C TYR A 182 0.76 -7.25 11.22
N PHE A 183 0.68 -7.76 9.99
CA PHE A 183 -0.49 -7.51 9.15
C PHE A 183 -1.75 -8.21 9.67
N SER A 184 -1.66 -9.50 9.96
CA SER A 184 -2.82 -10.33 10.24
C SER A 184 -3.43 -10.05 11.61
N SER A 185 -2.60 -9.72 12.60
CA SER A 185 -3.02 -9.60 14.00
C SER A 185 -3.09 -8.16 14.50
N ILE A 186 -2.36 -7.22 13.88
CA ILE A 186 -2.26 -5.83 14.36
C ILE A 186 -2.84 -4.86 13.34
N HIS A 187 -2.24 -4.76 12.15
CA HIS A 187 -2.54 -3.71 11.18
C HIS A 187 -3.95 -3.84 10.59
N ILE A 188 -4.30 -4.99 9.99
CA ILE A 188 -5.60 -5.17 9.34
C ILE A 188 -6.74 -5.08 10.36
N PRO A 189 -6.70 -5.79 11.52
CA PRO A 189 -7.74 -5.63 12.54
C PRO A 189 -7.83 -4.20 13.08
N GLY A 190 -6.70 -3.52 13.28
CA GLY A 190 -6.64 -2.14 13.75
C GLY A 190 -7.33 -1.17 12.78
N VAL A 191 -7.00 -1.24 11.50
CA VAL A 191 -7.65 -0.43 10.45
C VAL A 191 -9.15 -0.71 10.41
N MET A 192 -9.54 -1.99 10.48
CA MET A 192 -10.94 -2.39 10.50
C MET A 192 -11.71 -1.85 11.70
N LYS A 193 -11.08 -1.78 12.88
CA LYS A 193 -11.70 -1.30 14.11
C LYS A 193 -11.79 0.23 14.19
N TYR A 194 -10.75 0.93 13.73
CA TYR A 194 -10.60 2.37 13.98
C TYR A 194 -10.86 3.26 12.77
N ALA A 195 -10.60 2.79 11.55
CA ALA A 195 -10.77 3.59 10.32
C ALA A 195 -12.12 3.33 9.62
N PHE A 196 -12.65 2.11 9.73
CA PHE A 196 -13.94 1.74 9.14
C PHE A 196 -14.97 1.51 10.25
N LYS A 197 -15.68 2.59 10.62
CA LYS A 197 -16.92 2.52 11.41
C LYS A 197 -18.14 2.46 10.49
#